data_AF-A0A3E2VVA2-F1
#
_entry.id   AF-A0A3E2VVA2-F1
#
_cell.length_a   1.000
_cell.length_b   1.000
_cell.length_c   1.000
_cell.angle_alpha   90.00
_cell.angle_beta   90.00
_cell.angle_gamma   90.00
#
_symmetry.space_group_name_H-M   'P 1'
#
loop_
_entity.id
_entity.type
_entity.pdbx_description
1 polymer ?
#
loop_
_entity_poly.entity_id
_entity_poly.type
_entity_poly.pdbx_seq_one_letter_code
_entity_poly.pdbx_strand_id
1 'polypeptide(L)'
;MNKLLSCRYNMDNNRVETRFEDGTTLAIDCIAVEDEYGNTSAQRAELDWLLYNKPLEYAQMVLRGEMERYLSLGCDHGRLED
;
A
#
# COMPACT_ATOMS: atom_id res chain seq x y z
N MET A 1 19.59 2.18 -4.86
CA MET A 1 18.14 2.43 -4.92
C MET A 1 17.53 1.41 -5.87
N ASN A 2 16.75 0.46 -5.35
CA ASN A 2 16.00 -0.47 -6.18
C ASN A 2 14.87 0.32 -6.87
N LYS A 3 15.02 0.66 -8.15
CA LYS A 3 13.93 1.29 -8.89
C LYS A 3 12.88 0.23 -9.16
N LEU A 4 11.67 0.50 -8.67
CA LEU A 4 10.49 -0.26 -9.02
C LEU A 4 10.14 0.03 -10.48
N LEU A 5 10.15 -1.00 -11.30
CA LEU A 5 9.77 -0.97 -12.71
C LEU A 5 8.26 -0.88 -12.88
N SER A 6 7.52 -1.66 -12.09
CA SER A 6 6.07 -1.73 -12.21
C SER A 6 5.44 -2.22 -10.91
N CYS A 7 4.22 -1.80 -10.65
CA CYS A 7 3.38 -2.30 -9.58
C CYS A 7 1.99 -2.57 -10.13
N ARG A 8 1.42 -3.74 -9.83
CA ARG A 8 0.06 -4.09 -10.19
C ARG A 8 -0.65 -4.64 -8.96
N TYR A 9 -1.78 -4.05 -8.65
CA TYR A 9 -2.68 -4.61 -7.64
C TYR A 9 -3.52 -5.70 -8.29
N ASN A 10 -3.43 -6.91 -7.74
CA ASN A 10 -4.22 -8.06 -8.13
C ASN A 10 -5.36 -8.24 -7.13
N MET A 11 -6.55 -7.78 -7.52
CA MET A 11 -7.77 -7.89 -6.70
C MET A 11 -8.18 -9.35 -6.45
N ASP A 12 -7.82 -10.28 -7.34
CA ASP A 12 -8.18 -11.71 -7.21
C ASP A 12 -7.54 -12.34 -5.96
N ASN A 13 -6.32 -11.93 -5.63
CA ASN A 13 -5.55 -12.46 -4.51
C ASN A 13 -5.26 -11.42 -3.42
N ASN A 14 -5.82 -10.21 -3.55
CA ASN A 14 -5.57 -9.08 -2.66
C ASN A 14 -4.06 -8.80 -2.45
N ARG A 15 -3.29 -8.80 -3.54
CA ARG A 15 -1.83 -8.67 -3.51
C ARG A 15 -1.33 -7.60 -4.46
N VAL A 16 -0.36 -6.80 -4.01
CA VAL A 16 0.37 -5.88 -4.89
C VAL A 16 1.63 -6.57 -5.37
N GLU A 17 1.66 -6.87 -6.67
CA GLU A 17 2.82 -7.43 -7.35
C GLU A 17 3.71 -6.30 -7.84
N THR A 18 4.94 -6.27 -7.34
CA THR A 18 5.93 -5.24 -7.60
C THR A 18 7.10 -5.87 -8.35
N ARG A 19 7.54 -5.27 -9.44
CA ARG A 19 8.70 -5.71 -10.22
C ARG A 19 9.81 -4.69 -10.12
N PHE A 20 11.02 -5.15 -9.86
CA PHE A 20 12.22 -4.31 -9.79
C PHE A 20 13.02 -4.39 -11.08
N GLU A 21 13.85 -3.37 -11.34
CA GLU A 21 14.80 -3.35 -12.47
C GLU A 21 15.70 -4.58 -12.53
N ASP A 22 16.04 -5.18 -11.38
CA ASP A 22 16.89 -6.37 -11.28
C ASP A 22 16.16 -7.67 -11.67
N GLY A 23 14.88 -7.61 -12.05
CA GLY A 23 14.05 -8.78 -12.39
C GLY A 23 13.42 -9.46 -11.18
N THR A 24 13.77 -9.04 -9.96
CA THR A 24 13.09 -9.46 -8.74
C THR A 24 11.62 -9.04 -8.79
N THR A 25 10.72 -9.94 -8.39
CA THR A 25 9.29 -9.65 -8.23
C THR A 25 8.90 -9.94 -6.78
N LEU A 26 8.27 -8.98 -6.12
CA LEU A 26 7.74 -9.13 -4.76
C LEU A 26 6.21 -9.01 -4.80
N ALA A 27 5.53 -9.91 -4.10
CA ALA A 27 4.09 -9.82 -3.87
C ALA A 27 3.88 -9.36 -2.43
N ILE A 28 3.30 -8.17 -2.26
CA ILE A 28 2.93 -7.63 -0.97
C ILE A 28 1.50 -8.09 -0.68
N ASP A 29 1.31 -8.77 0.45
CA ASP A 29 0.01 -9.22 0.91
C ASP A 29 -0.72 -8.05 1.57
N CYS A 30 -1.80 -7.56 0.94
CA CYS A 30 -2.50 -6.37 1.46
C CYS A 30 -3.14 -6.64 2.81
N ILE A 31 -3.59 -7.88 3.03
CA ILE A 31 -4.21 -8.31 4.29
C ILE A 31 -3.20 -8.19 5.44
N ALA A 32 -1.95 -8.61 5.23
CA ALA A 32 -0.92 -8.48 6.25
C ALA A 32 -0.58 -7.01 6.57
N VAL A 33 -0.58 -6.15 5.56
CA VAL A 33 -0.34 -4.71 5.75
C VAL A 33 -1.53 -4.05 6.46
N GLU A 34 -2.76 -4.41 6.10
CA GLU A 34 -3.96 -3.92 6.81
C GLU A 34 -4.00 -4.39 8.27
N ASP A 35 -3.56 -5.62 8.56
CA ASP A 35 -3.46 -6.11 9.94
C ASP A 35 -2.37 -5.37 10.73
N GLU A 36 -1.24 -5.07 10.09
CA GLU A 36 -0.12 -4.36 10.73
C GLU A 36 -0.41 -2.87 10.96
N TYR A 37 -0.96 -2.17 9.96
CA TYR A 37 -1.11 -0.71 9.99
C TYR A 37 -2.57 -0.22 10.07
N GLY A 38 -3.55 -1.02 9.65
CA GLY A 38 -4.97 -0.66 9.57
C GLY A 38 -5.72 -0.72 10.91
N ASN A 39 -5.10 -0.21 11.98
CA ASN A 39 -5.63 -0.26 13.34
C ASN A 39 -6.92 0.56 13.53
N THR A 40 -7.14 1.56 12.69
CA THR A 40 -8.33 2.42 12.71
C THR A 40 -9.02 2.43 11.34
N SER A 41 -10.33 2.70 11.33
CA SER A 41 -11.12 2.77 10.11
C SER A 41 -10.57 3.77 9.09
N ALA A 42 -10.04 4.90 9.56
CA ALA A 42 -9.42 5.91 8.70
C ALA A 42 -8.14 5.40 8.03
N GLN A 43 -7.27 4.72 8.78
CA GLN A 43 -6.05 4.13 8.22
C GLN A 43 -6.38 3.06 7.17
N ARG A 44 -7.39 2.24 7.46
CA ARG A 44 -7.83 1.19 6.54
C ARG A 44 -8.43 1.74 5.25
N ALA A 45 -9.21 2.82 5.35
CA ALA A 45 -9.72 3.54 4.18
C ALA A 45 -8.60 4.17 3.34
N GLU A 46 -7.55 4.70 3.98
CA GLU A 46 -6.39 5.25 3.28
C GLU A 46 -5.56 4.17 2.56
N LEU A 47 -5.38 3.01 3.21
CA LEU A 47 -4.71 1.86 2.59
C LEU A 47 -5.48 1.38 1.36
N ASP A 48 -6.81 1.24 1.48
CA ASP A 48 -7.68 0.88 0.35
C ASP A 48 -7.57 1.92 -0.79
N TRP A 49 -7.65 3.21 -0.46
CA TRP A 49 -7.50 4.29 -1.43
C TRP A 49 -6.15 4.22 -2.16
N LEU A 50 -5.05 3.97 -1.44
CA LEU A 50 -3.72 3.81 -2.02
C LEU A 50 -3.64 2.61 -2.96
N LEU A 51 -4.27 1.48 -2.61
CA LEU A 51 -4.28 0.29 -3.47
C LEU A 51 -4.96 0.55 -4.82
N TYR A 52 -6.10 1.25 -4.81
CA TYR A 52 -6.85 1.55 -6.03
C TYR A 52 -6.26 2.70 -6.85
N ASN A 53 -5.80 3.76 -6.19
CA ASN A 53 -5.36 4.98 -6.88
C ASN A 53 -3.87 4.95 -7.20
N LYS A 54 -3.04 4.42 -6.29
CA LYS A 54 -1.58 4.53 -6.36
C LYS A 54 -0.85 3.29 -5.78
N PRO A 55 -1.01 2.11 -6.39
CA PRO A 55 -0.41 0.87 -5.88
C PRO A 55 1.13 0.90 -5.84
N LEU A 56 1.77 1.74 -6.66
CA LEU A 56 3.22 1.95 -6.61
C LEU A 56 3.68 2.71 -5.35
N GLU A 57 2.96 3.76 -4.95
CA GLU A 57 3.27 4.52 -3.73
C GLU A 57 3.04 3.63 -2.49
N TYR A 58 1.95 2.88 -2.48
CA TYR A 58 1.68 1.86 -1.46
C TYR A 58 2.84 0.88 -1.31
N ALA A 59 3.24 0.24 -2.40
CA ALA A 59 4.33 -0.72 -2.40
C ALA A 59 5.64 -0.10 -1.91
N GLN A 60 5.96 1.13 -2.35
CA GLN A 60 7.17 1.81 -1.91
C GLN A 60 7.16 2.11 -0.42
N MET A 61 6.04 2.58 0.13
CA MET A 61 5.94 2.88 1.55
C MET A 61 6.05 1.62 2.42
N VAL A 62 5.40 0.53 2.02
CA VAL A 62 5.51 -0.77 2.71
C VAL A 62 6.96 -1.27 2.67
N LEU A 63 7.61 -1.26 1.51
CA LEU A 63 8.99 -1.74 1.36
C LEU A 63 10.03 -0.87 2.10
N ARG A 64 9.74 0.42 2.31
CA ARG A 64 10.59 1.35 3.04
C ARG A 64 10.29 1.40 4.53
N GLY A 65 9.19 0.78 4.98
CA GLY A 65 8.69 0.92 6.36
C GLY A 65 8.20 2.34 6.68
N GLU A 66 7.83 3.12 5.67
CA GLU A 66 7.33 4.50 5.85
C GLU A 66 5.81 4.56 5.98
N MET A 67 5.13 3.41 5.88
CA MET A 67 3.67 3.29 5.94
C MET A 67 3.08 3.81 7.24
N GLU A 68 3.66 3.43 8.39
CA GLU A 68 3.22 3.88 9.72
C GLU A 68 3.27 5.41 9.84
N ARG A 69 4.34 6.02 9.34
CA ARG A 69 4.55 7.46 9.42
C ARG A 69 3.60 8.22 8.49
N TYR A 70 3.33 7.68 7.30
CA TYR A 70 2.32 8.21 6.38
C TYR A 70 0.93 8.22 7.02
N LEU A 71 0.54 7.09 7.62
CA LEU A 71 -0.76 6.94 8.28
C LEU A 71 -0.88 7.78 9.56
N SER A 72 0.24 8.02 10.25
CA SER A 72 0.29 8.87 11.45
C SER A 72 0.17 10.36 11.16
N LEU A 73 0.46 10.80 9.93
CA LEU A 73 0.41 12.22 9.52
C LEU A 73 -1.04 12.74 9.36
N GLY A 74 -2.03 11.85 9.48
CA GLY A 74 -3.44 12.19 9.36
C GLY A 74 -3.97 11.82 7.98
N CYS A 75 -5.12 11.16 7.98
CA CYS A 75 -5.84 10.74 6.79
C CYS A 75 -6.81 11.85 6.38
N ASP A 76 -6.47 12.64 5.36
CA ASP A 76 -7.39 13.61 4.76
C ASP A 76 -8.40 12.93 3.81
N HIS A 77 -8.09 11.71 3.31
CA HIS A 77 -8.87 11.07 2.24
C HIS A 77 -9.91 10.05 2.74
N GLY A 78 -9.87 9.68 4.02
CA GLY A 78 -10.73 8.66 4.64
C GLY A 78 -11.99 9.22 5.29
N ARG A 79 -12.33 10.49 5.06
CA ARG A 79 -13.66 11.01 5.44
C ARG A 79 -14.65 10.45 4.42
N LEU A 80 -15.20 9.28 4.72
CA LEU A 80 -16.53 8.94 4.22
C LEU A 80 -17.43 10.05 4.76
N GLU A 81 -17.76 11.00 3.91
CA GLU A 81 -18.84 11.95 4.19
C GLU A 81 -20.09 11.10 4.37
N ASP A 82 -20.62 11.07 5.59
CA ASP A 82 -21.99 10.61 5.86
C ASP A 82 -22.99 11.43 5.05
#